data_AF-A0A8S4RTW9-F1
#
_entry.id   AF-A0A8S4RTW9-F1
#
_cell.length_a   1.000
_cell.length_b   1.000
_cell.length_c   1.000
_cell.angle_alpha   90.00
_cell.angle_beta   90.00
_cell.angle_gamma   90.00
#
_symmetry.space_group_name_H-M   'P 1'
#
loop_
_entity.id
_entity.type
_entity.pdbx_description
1 polymer ?
#
loop_
_entity_poly.entity_id
_entity_poly.type
_entity_poly.pdbx_seq_one_letter_code
_entity_poly.pdbx_strand_id
1 'polypeptide(L)'
;MRALREGYGAAVWRRGALHVCAVRWFERRGVPARPTAPPHPAAVRALPPPADMLGAHHRQLIELAFPNDSQGVSAKELVCIHLGLLPAATAVQQARRLAHSVYEFTGENPAVASDLL
;
A
#
# COMPACT_ATOMS: atom_id res chain seq x y z
N MET A 1 14.67 -5.20 0.13
CA MET A 1 13.60 -4.23 -0.17
C MET A 1 13.87 -3.61 -1.54
N ARG A 2 12.98 -3.79 -2.53
CA ARG A 2 13.18 -3.22 -3.87
C ARG A 2 13.08 -1.69 -3.77
N ALA A 3 14.08 -0.99 -4.32
CA ALA A 3 14.12 0.47 -4.33
C ALA A 3 12.83 1.05 -4.92
N LEU A 4 12.32 2.14 -4.32
CA LEU A 4 11.17 2.88 -4.84
C LEU A 4 11.50 3.37 -6.25
N ARG A 5 10.84 2.82 -7.27
CA ARG A 5 10.94 3.30 -8.64
C ARG A 5 9.82 4.31 -8.84
N GLU A 6 10.15 5.51 -9.28
CA GLU A 6 9.14 6.50 -9.69
C GLU A 6 8.19 6.98 -8.56
N GLY A 7 8.64 6.95 -7.30
CA GLY A 7 7.86 7.43 -6.16
C GLY A 7 6.99 6.38 -5.46
N TYR A 8 6.98 5.14 -5.97
CA TYR A 8 6.37 4.00 -5.29
C TYR A 8 7.25 2.74 -5.38
N GLY A 9 7.03 1.78 -4.50
CA GLY A 9 7.79 0.54 -4.39
C GLY A 9 6.82 -0.60 -4.14
N ALA A 10 6.87 -1.62 -4.99
CA ALA A 10 6.01 -2.78 -4.86
C ALA A 10 6.85 -4.06 -4.67
N ALA A 11 6.36 -4.95 -3.83
CA ALA A 11 6.91 -6.28 -3.62
C ALA A 11 5.79 -7.30 -3.57
N VAL A 12 6.00 -8.43 -4.26
CA VAL A 12 5.11 -9.59 -4.19
C VAL A 12 5.94 -10.77 -3.73
N TRP A 13 5.44 -11.51 -2.74
CA TRP A 13 6.07 -12.75 -2.28
C TRP A 13 5.01 -13.78 -1.88
N ARG A 14 5.46 -15.03 -1.74
CA ARG A 14 4.61 -16.15 -1.34
C ARG A 14 5.17 -16.81 -0.09
N ARG A 15 4.31 -17.17 0.86
CA ARG A 15 4.64 -17.99 2.02
C ARG A 15 3.60 -19.10 2.16
N GLY A 16 3.93 -20.30 1.69
CA GLY A 16 2.96 -21.39 1.59
C GLY A 16 1.81 -21.02 0.65
N ALA A 17 0.56 -21.15 1.11
CA ALA A 17 -0.63 -20.77 0.35
C ALA A 17 -0.90 -19.25 0.34
N LEU A 18 -0.19 -18.46 1.15
CA LEU A 18 -0.38 -17.02 1.22
C LEU A 18 0.42 -16.31 0.13
N HIS A 19 -0.27 -15.48 -0.62
CA HIS A 19 0.31 -14.51 -1.52
C HIS A 19 0.20 -13.15 -0.88
N VAL A 20 1.32 -12.42 -0.84
CA VAL A 20 1.38 -11.09 -0.27
C VAL A 20 1.81 -10.13 -1.35
N CYS A 21 1.07 -9.03 -1.48
CA CYS A 21 1.43 -7.87 -2.28
C CYS A 21 1.55 -6.68 -1.33
N ALA A 22 2.71 -6.05 -1.30
CA ALA A 22 2.92 -4.80 -0.58
C ALA A 22 3.22 -3.70 -1.60
N VAL A 23 2.49 -2.59 -1.51
CA VAL A 23 2.74 -1.38 -2.27
C VAL A 23 3.00 -0.25 -1.29
N ARG A 24 4.08 0.48 -1.49
CA ARG A 24 4.48 1.62 -0.66
C ARG A 24 4.69 2.83 -1.54
N TRP A 25 4.24 3.99 -1.10
CA TRP A 25 4.43 5.26 -1.81
C TRP A 25 4.57 6.41 -0.82
N PHE A 26 4.96 7.58 -1.31
CA PHE A 26 4.98 8.80 -0.50
C PHE A 26 3.89 9.76 -0.94
N GLU A 27 3.37 10.53 0.00
CA GLU A 27 2.43 11.61 -0.25
C GLU A 27 2.86 12.88 0.48
N ARG A 28 2.65 14.03 -0.15
CA ARG A 28 2.73 15.35 0.49
C ARG A 28 1.38 16.02 0.36
N ARG A 29 0.74 16.30 1.50
CA ARG A 29 -0.60 16.93 1.55
C ARG A 29 -1.65 16.22 0.67
N GLY A 30 -1.62 14.88 0.65
CA GLY A 30 -2.55 14.05 -0.13
C GLY A 30 -2.22 13.88 -1.61
N VAL A 31 -1.12 14.47 -2.10
CA VAL A 31 -0.64 14.32 -3.48
C VAL A 31 0.56 13.37 -3.51
N PRO A 32 0.69 12.47 -4.49
CA PRO A 32 1.88 11.62 -4.65
C PRO A 32 3.17 12.44 -4.65
N ALA A 33 4.13 12.03 -3.83
CA ALA A 33 5.44 12.66 -3.70
C ALA A 33 6.53 11.72 -4.21
N ARG A 34 7.50 12.26 -4.93
CA ARG A 34 8.63 11.50 -5.47
C ARG A 34 9.95 12.04 -4.91
N PRO A 35 10.83 11.17 -4.40
CA PRO A 35 12.22 11.52 -4.08
C PRO A 35 12.95 12.09 -5.31
N THR A 36 13.73 13.15 -5.11
CA THR A 36 14.58 13.73 -6.17
C THR A 36 15.62 12.73 -6.68
N ALA A 37 16.08 11.84 -5.81
CA ALA A 37 16.95 10.71 -6.14
C ALA A 37 16.54 9.47 -5.32
N PRO A 38 16.74 8.25 -5.85
CA PRO A 38 16.52 7.04 -5.05
C PRO A 38 17.52 6.99 -3.89
N PRO A 39 17.10 6.55 -2.68
CA PRO A 39 18.00 6.43 -1.54
C PRO A 39 19.09 5.38 -1.80
N HIS A 40 20.28 5.59 -1.23
CA HIS A 40 21.41 4.70 -1.43
C HIS A 40 21.09 3.26 -0.97
N PRO A 41 21.34 2.22 -1.78
CA PRO A 41 20.91 0.85 -1.45
C PRO A 41 21.44 0.31 -0.12
N ALA A 42 22.65 0.71 0.29
CA ALA A 42 23.20 0.29 1.58
C ALA A 42 22.45 0.91 2.77
N ALA A 43 22.01 2.18 2.66
CA ALA A 43 21.25 2.84 3.71
C ALA A 43 19.87 2.21 3.87
N VAL A 44 19.22 1.86 2.76
CA VAL A 44 17.93 1.13 2.78
C VAL A 44 18.06 -0.25 3.43
N ARG A 45 19.19 -0.95 3.22
CA ARG A 45 19.46 -2.25 3.86
C ARG A 45 19.78 -2.15 5.35
N ALA A 46 20.29 -1.01 5.79
CA ALA A 46 20.59 -0.75 7.20
C ALA A 46 19.35 -0.36 8.01
N LEU A 47 18.20 -0.09 7.35
CA LEU A 47 16.95 0.12 8.06
C LEU A 47 16.61 -1.13 8.90
N PRO A 48 16.05 -0.93 10.11
CA PRO A 48 15.59 -2.05 10.91
C PRO A 48 14.58 -2.86 10.08
N PRO A 49 14.54 -4.20 10.27
CA PRO A 49 13.52 -5.02 9.64
C PRO A 49 12.15 -4.35 9.88
N PRO A 50 11.22 -4.42 8.91
CA PRO A 50 9.82 -4.08 9.16
C PRO A 50 9.21 -5.18 10.05
N ALA A 51 9.79 -5.36 11.24
CA ALA A 51 9.37 -6.33 12.25
C ALA A 51 8.08 -5.85 12.91
N ASP A 52 7.88 -4.54 12.95
CA ASP A 52 6.64 -3.89 13.32
C ASP A 52 6.47 -2.67 12.40
N MET A 53 5.26 -2.41 11.91
CA MET A 53 4.90 -1.22 11.11
C MET A 53 4.95 0.06 11.96
N LEU A 54 6.05 0.28 12.69
CA LEU A 54 6.26 1.38 13.62
C LEU A 54 6.47 2.67 12.84
N GLY A 55 5.94 3.77 13.38
CA GLY A 55 6.18 5.11 12.83
C GLY A 55 7.66 5.46 12.70
N ALA A 56 8.55 4.83 13.49
CA ALA A 56 10.00 5.04 13.43
C ALA A 56 10.62 4.57 12.10
N HIS A 57 10.24 3.38 11.60
CA HIS A 57 10.73 2.86 10.32
C HIS A 57 10.32 3.80 9.17
N HIS A 58 9.07 4.24 9.17
CA HIS A 58 8.54 5.17 8.16
C HIS A 58 9.25 6.53 8.21
N ARG A 59 9.52 7.05 9.41
CA ARG A 59 10.25 8.32 9.57
C ARG A 59 11.67 8.23 9.00
N GLN A 60 12.42 7.20 9.37
CA GLN A 60 13.78 6.99 8.84
C GLN A 60 13.79 6.80 7.32
N LEU A 61 12.79 6.09 6.79
CA LEU A 61 12.65 5.94 5.34
C LEU A 61 12.38 7.27 4.63
N ILE A 62 11.53 8.12 5.20
CA ILE A 62 11.24 9.46 4.65
C ILE A 62 12.50 10.32 4.69
N GLU A 63 13.24 10.32 5.80
CA GLU A 63 14.50 11.08 5.94
C GLU A 63 15.55 10.66 4.90
N LEU A 64 15.68 9.34 4.65
CA LEU A 64 16.59 8.82 3.62
C LEU A 64 16.14 9.17 2.20
N ALA A 65 14.83 9.22 1.95
CA ALA A 65 14.27 9.46 0.63
C ALA A 65 14.15 10.95 0.29
N PHE A 66 13.93 11.81 1.28
CA PHE A 66 13.77 13.26 1.13
C PHE A 66 14.74 14.01 2.05
N PRO A 67 16.06 13.91 1.79
CA PRO A 67 17.06 14.59 2.60
C PRO A 67 16.80 16.11 2.54
N ASN A 68 16.60 16.73 3.71
CA ASN A 68 16.30 18.15 3.87
C ASN A 68 14.94 18.63 3.33
N ASP A 69 14.08 17.73 2.84
CA ASP A 69 12.73 18.06 2.34
C ASP A 69 11.68 17.04 2.84
N SER A 70 11.82 16.55 4.07
CA SER A 70 10.89 15.57 4.66
C SER A 70 9.58 16.20 5.17
N GLN A 71 9.52 17.53 5.29
CA GLN A 71 8.39 18.22 5.89
C GLN A 71 7.09 17.99 5.12
N GLY A 72 6.05 17.55 5.85
CA GLY A 72 4.74 17.24 5.29
C GLY A 72 4.70 16.01 4.37
N VAL A 73 5.79 15.24 4.26
CA VAL A 73 5.82 13.96 3.56
C VAL A 73 5.35 12.86 4.51
N SER A 74 4.47 12.00 4.02
CA SER A 74 4.06 10.77 4.70
C SER A 74 4.38 9.57 3.83
N ALA A 75 4.81 8.48 4.45
CA ALA A 75 4.92 7.18 3.79
C ALA A 75 3.60 6.44 3.97
N LYS A 76 3.07 5.91 2.87
CA LYS A 76 1.87 5.09 2.84
C LYS A 76 2.24 3.68 2.44
N GLU A 77 1.59 2.71 3.05
CA GLU A 77 1.80 1.30 2.74
C GLU A 77 0.44 0.59 2.68
N LEU A 78 0.25 -0.20 1.64
CA LEU A 78 -0.87 -1.10 1.44
C LEU A 78 -0.33 -2.52 1.36
N VAL A 79 -0.73 -3.37 2.30
CA VAL A 79 -0.38 -4.79 2.32
C VAL A 79 -1.65 -5.61 2.08
N CYS A 80 -1.71 -6.28 0.94
CA CYS A 80 -2.77 -7.23 0.60
C CYS A 80 -2.24 -8.65 0.79
N ILE A 81 -2.92 -9.42 1.64
CA ILE A 81 -2.64 -10.84 1.83
C ILE A 81 -3.87 -11.61 1.35
N HIS A 82 -3.68 -12.54 0.41
CA HIS A 82 -4.75 -13.44 -0.01
C HIS A 82 -4.26 -14.89 -0.01
N LEU A 83 -5.19 -15.81 0.27
CA LEU A 83 -4.96 -17.23 -0.01
C LEU A 83 -4.95 -17.40 -1.52
N GLY A 84 -3.89 -17.97 -2.08
CA GLY A 84 -3.73 -18.23 -3.52
C GLY A 84 -4.63 -19.36 -4.02
N LEU A 85 -5.90 -19.37 -3.60
CA LEU A 85 -6.90 -20.36 -4.01
C LEU A 85 -7.30 -20.17 -5.48
N LEU A 86 -7.15 -18.95 -6.00
CA LEU A 86 -7.51 -18.56 -7.37
C LEU A 86 -6.45 -17.60 -7.95
N PRO A 87 -6.26 -17.55 -9.28
CA PRO A 87 -5.37 -16.59 -9.92
C PRO A 87 -5.75 -15.13 -9.62
N ALA A 88 -4.76 -14.23 -9.54
CA ALA A 88 -4.98 -12.82 -9.23
C ALA A 88 -5.94 -12.12 -10.20
N ALA A 89 -5.88 -12.46 -11.49
CA ALA A 89 -6.81 -11.94 -12.50
C ALA A 89 -8.26 -12.30 -12.18
N THR A 90 -8.50 -13.53 -11.72
CA THR A 90 -9.81 -14.00 -11.28
C THR A 90 -10.27 -13.23 -10.05
N ALA A 91 -9.40 -13.04 -9.05
CA ALA A 91 -9.73 -12.26 -7.85
C ALA A 91 -10.12 -10.81 -8.19
N VAL A 92 -9.39 -10.14 -9.08
CA VAL A 92 -9.71 -8.78 -9.53
C VAL A 92 -11.05 -8.72 -10.25
N GLN A 93 -11.33 -9.68 -11.14
CA GLN A 93 -12.62 -9.74 -11.84
C GLN A 93 -13.79 -9.92 -10.86
N GLN A 94 -13.64 -10.81 -9.87
CA GLN A 94 -14.68 -11.03 -8.86
C GLN A 94 -14.86 -9.80 -7.95
N ALA A 95 -13.78 -9.16 -7.53
CA ALA A 95 -13.84 -7.93 -6.74
C ALA A 95 -14.56 -6.79 -7.49
N ARG A 96 -14.31 -6.63 -8.80
CA ARG A 96 -15.03 -5.64 -9.63
C ARG A 96 -16.52 -5.94 -9.73
N ARG A 97 -16.88 -7.20 -9.95
CA ARG A 97 -18.30 -7.63 -10.00
C ARG A 97 -18.99 -7.37 -8.67
N LEU A 98 -18.35 -7.75 -7.57
CA LEU A 98 -18.87 -7.50 -6.22
C LEU A 98 -19.08 -6.00 -5.97
N ALA A 99 -18.09 -5.16 -6.28
CA ALA A 99 -18.21 -3.71 -6.10
C ALA A 99 -19.38 -3.13 -6.90
N HIS A 100 -19.62 -3.61 -8.12
CA HIS A 100 -20.77 -3.22 -8.93
C HIS A 100 -22.10 -3.64 -8.28
N SER A 101 -22.21 -4.90 -7.84
CA SER A 101 -23.43 -5.39 -7.18
C SER A 101 -23.72 -4.66 -5.86
N VAL A 102 -22.69 -4.32 -5.08
CA VAL A 102 -22.85 -3.49 -3.87
C VAL A 102 -23.33 -2.09 -4.23
N TYR A 103 -22.76 -1.49 -5.28
CA TYR A 103 -23.19 -0.16 -5.74
C TYR A 103 -24.66 -0.17 -6.20
N GLU A 104 -25.08 -1.15 -6.99
CA GLU A 104 -26.48 -1.30 -7.41
C GLU A 104 -27.40 -1.48 -6.20
N PHE A 105 -27.03 -2.36 -5.26
CA PHE A 105 -27.83 -2.62 -4.06
C PHE A 105 -27.96 -1.39 -3.14
N THR A 106 -26.88 -0.63 -2.97
CA THR A 106 -26.87 0.58 -2.12
C THR A 106 -27.46 1.81 -2.83
N GLY A 107 -27.42 1.85 -4.16
CA GLY A 107 -27.97 2.93 -4.97
C GLY A 107 -29.50 2.91 -5.09
N GLU A 108 -30.14 1.76 -4.85
CA GLU A 108 -31.59 1.61 -5.03
C GLU A 108 -32.44 1.86 -3.78
N ASN A 109 -31.88 2.03 -2.57
CA ASN A 109 -32.74 2.31 -1.40
C ASN A 109 -32.05 2.99 -0.20
N PRO A 110 -32.14 4.33 -0.06
CA PRO A 110 -31.66 5.03 1.15
C PRO A 110 -32.46 4.70 2.43
N ALA A 111 -33.57 3.95 2.34
CA ALA A 111 -34.39 3.58 3.49
C ALA A 111 -34.00 2.24 4.16
N VAL A 112 -33.30 1.33 3.45
CA VAL A 112 -32.96 -0.02 3.98
C VAL A 112 -31.73 0.01 4.91
N ALA A 113 -30.89 1.05 4.82
CA ALA A 113 -29.72 1.20 5.69
C ALA A 113 -30.07 1.45 7.17
N SER A 114 -31.31 1.86 7.47
CA SER A 114 -31.78 2.12 8.84
C SER A 114 -32.15 0.86 9.62
N ASP A 115 -32.36 -0.27 8.95
CA ASP A 115 -32.82 -1.53 9.57
C ASP A 115 -31.68 -2.55 9.80
N LEU A 116 -30.42 -2.18 9.52
CA LEU A 116 -29.24 -3.04 9.67
C LEU A 116 -28.20 -2.51 10.69
N LEU A 117 -28.57 -1.52 11.51
CA LEU A 117 -27.83 -1.09 12.70
C LEU A 117 -28.64 -1.37 13.96
#